data_AF-A0A356GP95-F1
#
_entry.id   AF-A0A356GP95-F1
#
_cell.length_a   1.000
_cell.length_b   1.000
_cell.length_c   1.000
_cell.angle_alpha   90.00
_cell.angle_beta   90.00
_cell.angle_gamma   90.00
#
_symmetry.space_group_name_H-M   'P 1'
#
loop_
_entity.id
_entity.type
_entity.pdbx_description
1 polymer ?
#
loop_
_entity_poly.entity_id
_entity_poly.type
_entity_poly.pdbx_seq_one_letter_code
_entity_poly.pdbx_strand_id
1 'polypeptide(L)'
;MAPVVSRVIAGEDNLAVQDDLSPEARRAEGEMGVRILPAVAFRGARLTLSATGFSLDDGEIEWKINGDLSPRERSGSLVTDSFRKGDSVQARVKIGGRMLFSNTVTLANAPPEIRSVRIVPETIRPGDSLAVEASGTDVDEDAVTFEYDWVKNGLPAGIGSRLEGPLKRNDAM
;
A
#
# COMPACT_ATOMS: atom_id res chain seq x y z
N MET A 1 -27.37 -23.48 -39.18
CA MET A 1 -27.78 -22.64 -40.32
C MET A 1 -29.28 -22.43 -40.21
N ALA A 2 -29.71 -21.27 -39.70
CA ALA A 2 -31.10 -20.87 -39.45
C ALA A 2 -31.13 -19.32 -39.38
N PRO A 3 -32.27 -18.65 -39.65
CA PRO A 3 -32.34 -17.63 -40.69
C PRO A 3 -32.07 -16.19 -40.22
N VAL A 4 -31.57 -15.37 -41.14
CA VAL A 4 -31.50 -13.90 -41.03
C VAL A 4 -32.84 -13.33 -41.48
N VAL A 5 -33.49 -12.56 -40.61
CA VAL A 5 -34.65 -11.73 -40.99
C VAL A 5 -34.18 -10.27 -41.02
N SER A 6 -33.91 -9.75 -42.21
CA SER A 6 -33.62 -8.33 -42.41
C SER A 6 -34.92 -7.55 -42.45
N ARG A 7 -35.05 -6.54 -41.57
CA ARG A 7 -36.08 -5.52 -41.67
C ARG A 7 -35.42 -4.21 -42.08
N VAL A 8 -35.75 -3.75 -43.29
CA VAL A 8 -35.32 -2.44 -43.82
C VAL A 8 -36.24 -1.38 -43.25
N ILE A 9 -35.68 -0.35 -42.61
CA ILE A 9 -36.35 0.91 -42.34
C ILE A 9 -35.49 1.99 -42.99
N ALA A 10 -36.08 2.72 -43.94
CA ALA A 10 -35.44 3.85 -44.61
C ALA A 10 -35.46 5.09 -43.69
N GLY A 11 -34.33 5.79 -43.61
CA GLY A 11 -34.18 7.03 -42.84
C GLY A 11 -32.70 7.37 -42.61
N GLU A 12 -32.13 8.01 -43.63
CA GLU A 12 -30.94 8.89 -43.70
C GLU A 12 -29.97 8.99 -42.50
N ASP A 13 -28.69 8.68 -42.79
CA ASP A 13 -27.43 9.17 -42.23
C ASP A 13 -27.25 9.30 -40.71
N ASN A 14 -26.75 8.22 -40.07
CA ASN A 14 -25.52 8.28 -39.26
C ASN A 14 -24.97 6.86 -39.01
N LEU A 15 -23.77 6.56 -39.50
CA LEU A 15 -23.06 5.31 -39.23
C LEU A 15 -22.59 5.29 -37.77
N ALA A 16 -23.38 4.65 -36.90
CA ALA A 16 -22.89 4.12 -35.64
C ALA A 16 -23.04 2.60 -35.68
N VAL A 17 -21.97 1.90 -36.05
CA VAL A 17 -21.85 0.47 -35.84
C VAL A 17 -21.70 0.28 -34.32
N GLN A 18 -22.82 0.07 -33.62
CA GLN A 18 -22.77 -0.49 -32.27
C GLN A 18 -22.53 -1.99 -32.43
N ASP A 19 -21.28 -2.38 -32.21
CA ASP A 19 -20.85 -3.77 -32.14
C ASP A 19 -21.41 -4.38 -30.84
N ASP A 20 -22.66 -4.85 -30.90
CA ASP A 20 -23.35 -5.49 -29.78
C ASP A 20 -22.88 -6.94 -29.63
N LEU A 21 -21.68 -7.10 -29.08
CA LEU A 21 -21.17 -8.42 -28.70
C LEU A 21 -21.97 -8.95 -27.50
N SER A 22 -22.51 -10.17 -27.66
CA SER A 22 -23.29 -10.85 -26.63
C SER A 22 -22.50 -11.01 -25.32
N PRO A 23 -23.18 -11.14 -24.16
CA PRO A 23 -22.52 -11.35 -22.86
C PRO A 23 -21.61 -12.59 -22.83
N GLU A 24 -21.85 -13.56 -23.72
CA GLU A 24 -21.08 -14.78 -23.88
C GLU A 24 -19.82 -14.55 -24.74
N ALA A 25 -19.88 -13.69 -25.76
CA ALA A 25 -18.70 -13.25 -26.52
C ALA A 25 -17.74 -12.42 -25.64
N ARG A 26 -18.28 -11.61 -24.71
CA ARG A 26 -17.46 -10.92 -23.68
C ARG A 26 -16.72 -11.89 -22.75
N ARG A 27 -17.24 -13.10 -22.56
CA ARG A 27 -16.64 -14.14 -21.70
C ARG A 27 -15.60 -15.00 -22.43
N ALA A 28 -15.56 -14.96 -23.77
CA ALA A 28 -14.66 -15.76 -24.59
C ALA A 28 -13.30 -15.08 -24.85
N GLU A 29 -13.21 -13.76 -24.71
CA GLU A 29 -11.94 -13.08 -24.48
C GLU A 29 -11.60 -13.22 -22.99
N GLY A 30 -10.59 -14.02 -22.63
CA GLY A 30 -10.19 -14.17 -21.23
C GLY A 30 -10.01 -12.79 -20.58
N GLU A 31 -10.69 -12.53 -19.46
CA GLU A 31 -10.79 -11.20 -18.86
C GLU A 31 -9.40 -10.59 -18.66
N MET A 32 -9.02 -9.67 -19.55
CA MET A 32 -7.78 -8.93 -19.41
C MET A 32 -7.93 -7.92 -18.28
N GLY A 33 -7.00 -7.95 -17.33
CA GLY A 33 -7.06 -7.10 -16.14
C GLY A 33 -5.68 -6.72 -15.64
N VAL A 34 -5.59 -5.58 -14.95
CA VAL A 34 -4.36 -5.13 -14.29
C VAL A 34 -4.68 -4.69 -12.88
N ARG A 35 -3.81 -5.02 -11.92
CA ARG A 35 -3.93 -4.57 -10.52
C ARG A 35 -2.58 -4.16 -9.97
N ILE A 36 -2.58 -3.17 -9.09
CA ILE A 36 -1.41 -2.80 -8.28
C ILE A 36 -1.43 -3.63 -7.00
N LEU A 37 -0.28 -4.19 -6.65
CA LEU A 37 -0.01 -4.88 -5.39
C LEU A 37 1.22 -4.27 -4.69
N PRO A 38 1.23 -4.23 -3.35
CA PRO A 38 0.12 -4.54 -2.44
C PRO A 38 -1.04 -3.52 -2.57
N ALA A 39 -2.25 -3.91 -2.14
CA ALA A 39 -3.42 -3.03 -2.18
C ALA A 39 -3.38 -1.91 -1.13
N VAL A 40 -2.57 -2.08 -0.09
CA VAL A 40 -2.24 -1.08 0.93
C VAL A 40 -0.73 -0.89 0.91
N ALA A 41 -0.27 0.35 0.86
CA ALA A 41 1.13 0.71 0.83
C ALA A 41 1.38 1.97 1.66
N PHE A 42 2.64 2.16 2.03
CA PHE A 42 3.16 3.30 2.76
C PHE A 42 4.30 3.93 1.97
N ARG A 43 4.81 5.07 2.43
CA ARG A 43 6.05 5.64 1.88
C ARG A 43 7.18 4.61 1.92
N GLY A 44 7.90 4.50 0.82
CA GLY A 44 9.00 3.53 0.62
C GLY A 44 8.56 2.10 0.27
N ALA A 45 7.27 1.86 0.07
CA ALA A 45 6.80 0.62 -0.53
C ALA A 45 7.21 0.49 -2.01
N ARG A 46 7.34 -0.75 -2.46
CA ARG A 46 7.40 -1.11 -3.88
C ARG A 46 6.03 -1.59 -4.34
N LEU A 47 5.42 -0.83 -5.23
CA LEU A 47 4.22 -1.22 -5.96
C LEU A 47 4.62 -2.04 -7.18
N THR A 48 3.82 -3.05 -7.51
CA THR A 48 4.01 -3.93 -8.66
C THR A 48 2.68 -4.17 -9.37
N LEU A 49 2.70 -4.17 -10.69
CA LEU A 49 1.56 -4.54 -11.52
C LEU A 49 1.46 -6.06 -11.65
N SER A 50 0.25 -6.57 -11.50
CA SER A 50 -0.14 -7.93 -11.83
C SER A 50 -1.13 -7.88 -12.99
N ALA A 51 -0.77 -8.48 -14.12
CA ALA A 51 -1.62 -8.61 -15.29
C ALA A 51 -2.33 -9.98 -15.29
N THR A 52 -3.57 -10.00 -15.78
CA THR A 52 -4.35 -11.22 -16.06
C THR A 52 -4.67 -11.23 -17.55
N GLY A 53 -4.47 -12.36 -18.21
CA GLY A 53 -4.81 -12.52 -19.64
C GLY A 53 -3.83 -11.89 -20.64
N PHE A 54 -2.73 -11.27 -20.20
CA PHE A 54 -1.68 -10.71 -21.07
C PHE A 54 -0.33 -10.59 -20.32
N SER A 55 0.77 -10.39 -21.07
CA SER A 55 2.09 -10.05 -20.51
C SER A 55 2.27 -8.54 -20.43
N LEU A 56 2.82 -8.03 -19.31
CA LEU A 56 3.13 -6.61 -19.15
C LEU A 56 4.16 -6.11 -20.16
N ASP A 57 5.04 -7.00 -20.65
CA ASP A 57 6.07 -6.65 -21.64
C ASP A 57 5.48 -6.33 -23.02
N ASP A 58 4.26 -6.79 -23.30
CA ASP A 58 3.54 -6.51 -24.55
C ASP A 58 2.76 -5.17 -24.49
N GLY A 59 2.68 -4.56 -23.31
CA GLY A 59 1.86 -3.36 -23.04
C GLY A 59 2.68 -2.11 -22.76
N GLU A 60 2.12 -0.94 -23.10
CA GLU A 60 2.68 0.35 -22.68
C GLU A 60 2.13 0.73 -21.31
N ILE A 61 2.98 0.78 -20.29
CA ILE A 61 2.63 1.10 -18.91
C ILE A 61 2.84 2.58 -18.63
N GLU A 62 1.88 3.22 -17.98
CA GLU A 62 2.01 4.55 -17.43
C GLU A 62 1.40 4.63 -16.03
N TRP A 63 2.15 5.21 -15.09
CA TRP A 63 1.67 5.47 -13.73
C TRP A 63 1.05 6.86 -13.64
N LYS A 64 0.00 6.97 -12.83
CA LYS A 64 -0.73 8.19 -12.51
C LYS A 64 -0.63 8.45 -11.01
N ILE A 65 -0.03 9.57 -10.63
CA ILE A 65 0.19 10.00 -9.26
C ILE A 65 -0.68 11.23 -9.02
N ASN A 66 -1.59 11.17 -8.06
CA ASN A 66 -2.47 12.30 -7.68
C ASN A 66 -3.29 12.92 -8.82
N GLY A 67 -3.55 12.17 -9.90
CA GLY A 67 -4.24 12.73 -11.06
C GLY A 67 -3.34 12.86 -12.29
N ASP A 68 -2.03 12.96 -12.10
CA ASP A 68 -1.09 13.32 -13.15
C ASP A 68 -0.28 12.12 -13.62
N LEU A 69 -0.06 12.02 -14.93
CA LEU A 69 0.77 10.96 -15.50
C LEU A 69 2.23 11.21 -15.15
N SER A 70 2.92 10.18 -14.64
CA SER A 70 4.37 10.16 -14.54
C SER A 70 4.95 9.87 -15.92
N PRO A 71 5.69 10.81 -16.55
CA PRO A 71 6.27 10.57 -17.86
C PRO A 71 7.51 9.66 -17.82
N ARG A 72 8.07 9.42 -16.62
CA ARG A 72 9.37 8.75 -16.43
C ARG A 72 9.26 7.30 -16.02
N GLU A 73 8.20 6.92 -15.32
CA GLU A 73 8.04 5.54 -14.86
C GLU A 73 7.17 4.73 -15.83
N ARG A 74 7.79 3.71 -16.42
CA ARG A 74 7.17 2.80 -17.40
C ARG A 74 7.38 1.33 -17.04
N SER A 75 8.07 1.07 -15.93
CA SER A 75 8.24 -0.29 -15.41
C SER A 75 6.92 -0.80 -14.85
N GLY A 76 6.79 -2.14 -14.81
CA GLY A 76 5.75 -2.82 -14.03
C GLY A 76 5.89 -2.65 -12.52
N SER A 77 6.88 -1.89 -12.04
CA SER A 77 7.07 -1.55 -10.64
C SER A 77 7.30 -0.05 -10.43
N LEU A 78 6.83 0.47 -9.29
CA LEU A 78 7.03 1.85 -8.86
C LEU A 78 7.47 1.85 -7.39
N VAL A 79 8.54 2.57 -7.07
CA VAL A 79 9.00 2.79 -5.68
C VAL A 79 8.45 4.12 -5.17
N THR A 80 8.04 4.15 -3.90
CA THR A 80 7.27 5.27 -3.33
C THR A 80 8.05 6.10 -2.30
N ASP A 81 9.39 6.10 -2.34
CA ASP A 81 10.24 6.82 -1.36
C ASP A 81 9.97 8.33 -1.30
N SER A 82 9.68 8.94 -2.45
CA SER A 82 9.41 10.38 -2.58
C SER A 82 7.94 10.76 -2.38
N PHE A 83 7.08 9.79 -2.11
CA PHE A 83 5.65 9.97 -1.99
C PHE A 83 5.30 10.23 -0.52
N ARG A 84 4.12 10.77 -0.27
CA ARG A 84 3.61 11.06 1.08
C ARG A 84 2.34 10.26 1.34
N LYS A 85 2.03 10.05 2.61
CA LYS A 85 0.69 9.63 3.02
C LYS A 85 -0.39 10.48 2.33
N GLY A 86 -1.44 9.81 1.86
CA GLY A 86 -2.52 10.41 1.09
C GLY A 86 -2.27 10.46 -0.43
N ASP A 87 -1.04 10.27 -0.91
CA ASP A 87 -0.79 10.18 -2.35
C ASP A 87 -1.56 9.01 -2.96
N SER A 88 -2.17 9.24 -4.12
CA SER A 88 -2.94 8.23 -4.85
C SER A 88 -2.17 7.77 -6.09
N VAL A 89 -2.14 6.46 -6.29
CA VAL A 89 -1.45 5.80 -7.40
C VAL A 89 -2.43 4.93 -8.17
N GLN A 90 -2.45 5.10 -9.48
CA GLN A 90 -3.14 4.21 -10.43
C GLN A 90 -2.21 3.97 -11.62
N ALA A 91 -2.28 2.81 -12.24
CA ALA A 91 -1.61 2.56 -13.51
C ALA A 91 -2.64 2.42 -14.64
N ARG A 92 -2.23 2.78 -15.84
CA ARG A 92 -2.91 2.39 -17.08
C ARG A 92 -1.96 1.61 -17.96
N VAL A 93 -2.48 0.60 -18.65
CA VAL A 93 -1.70 -0.26 -19.55
C VAL A 93 -2.38 -0.33 -20.91
N LYS A 94 -1.68 0.08 -21.97
CA LYS A 94 -2.17 0.04 -23.35
C LYS A 94 -1.68 -1.25 -24.00
N ILE A 95 -2.60 -2.13 -24.36
CA ILE A 95 -2.30 -3.45 -24.92
C ILE A 95 -3.26 -3.76 -26.07
N GLY A 96 -2.75 -4.10 -27.25
CA GLY A 96 -3.59 -4.45 -28.41
C GLY A 96 -4.64 -3.38 -28.77
N GLY A 97 -4.31 -2.09 -28.59
CA GLY A 97 -5.24 -0.97 -28.83
C GLY A 97 -6.27 -0.72 -27.71
N ARG A 98 -6.32 -1.58 -26.68
CA ARG A 98 -7.19 -1.41 -25.50
C ARG A 98 -6.46 -0.68 -24.39
N MET A 99 -7.20 0.09 -23.59
CA MET A 99 -6.69 0.76 -22.39
C MET A 99 -7.27 0.10 -21.15
N LEU A 100 -6.41 -0.48 -20.32
CA LEU A 100 -6.76 -1.08 -19.04
C LEU A 100 -6.34 -0.16 -17.89
N PHE A 101 -7.10 -0.13 -16.82
CA PHE A 101 -6.81 0.64 -15.61
C PHE A 101 -6.69 -0.29 -14.42
N SER A 102 -5.75 -0.01 -13.52
CA SER A 102 -5.64 -0.71 -12.25
C SER A 102 -6.64 -0.19 -11.22
N ASN A 103 -6.71 -0.88 -10.08
CA ASN A 103 -7.18 -0.26 -8.84
C ASN A 103 -6.34 0.99 -8.50
N THR A 104 -6.92 1.89 -7.71
CA THR A 104 -6.20 2.98 -7.06
C THR A 104 -5.66 2.50 -5.72
N VAL A 105 -4.39 2.79 -5.44
CA VAL A 105 -3.76 2.61 -4.13
C VAL A 105 -3.51 3.99 -3.55
N THR A 106 -4.08 4.27 -2.39
CA THR A 106 -3.76 5.47 -1.61
C THR A 106 -2.73 5.09 -0.55
N LEU A 107 -1.64 5.84 -0.47
CA LEU A 107 -0.63 5.62 0.56
C LEU A 107 -1.21 5.92 1.93
N ALA A 108 -1.17 4.94 2.81
CA ALA A 108 -1.55 5.10 4.21
C ALA A 108 -0.39 5.73 5.00
N ASN A 109 -0.70 6.19 6.22
CA ASN A 109 0.32 6.56 7.21
C ASN A 109 1.12 5.32 7.57
N ALA A 110 2.45 5.40 7.47
CA ALA A 110 3.33 4.36 7.95
C ALA A 110 3.23 4.22 9.48
N PRO A 111 3.45 3.02 10.02
CA PRO A 111 3.74 2.87 11.44
C PRO A 111 5.16 3.37 11.75
N PRO A 112 5.40 3.93 12.94
CA PRO A 112 6.75 4.30 13.36
C PRO A 112 7.61 3.05 13.63
N GLU A 113 8.91 3.20 13.47
CA GLU A 113 9.91 2.16 13.74
C GLU A 113 10.70 2.48 15.02
N ILE A 114 10.80 1.51 15.92
CA ILE A 114 11.70 1.58 17.08
C ILE A 114 13.14 1.36 16.60
N ARG A 115 14.04 2.28 16.94
CA ARG A 115 15.48 2.21 16.60
C ARG A 115 16.31 1.64 17.74
N SER A 116 16.01 2.01 18.97
CA SER A 116 16.69 1.49 20.15
C SER A 116 15.81 1.55 21.38
N VAL A 117 16.05 0.61 22.30
CA VAL A 117 15.49 0.59 23.65
C VAL A 117 16.59 0.12 24.59
N ARG A 118 16.87 0.86 25.65
CA ARG A 118 17.80 0.44 26.71
C ARG A 118 17.28 0.84 28.09
N ILE A 119 17.54 -0.01 29.07
CA ILE A 119 17.33 0.32 30.49
C ILE A 119 18.60 0.96 31.03
N VAL A 120 18.44 2.01 31.83
CA VAL A 120 19.53 2.77 32.45
C VAL A 120 19.34 2.79 33.98
N PRO A 121 20.37 2.46 34.77
CA PRO A 121 21.70 1.98 34.34
C PRO A 121 21.67 0.54 33.78
N GLU A 122 22.64 0.21 32.94
CA GLU A 122 22.76 -1.14 32.32
C GLU A 122 23.15 -2.22 33.34
N THR A 123 23.88 -1.84 34.38
CA THR A 123 24.17 -2.71 35.54
C THR A 123 23.24 -2.32 36.67
N ILE A 124 22.26 -3.18 36.93
CA ILE A 124 21.20 -2.93 37.90
C ILE A 124 21.63 -3.42 39.29
N ARG A 125 21.50 -2.56 40.29
CA ARG A 125 21.76 -2.84 41.70
C ARG A 125 20.55 -2.51 42.58
N PRO A 126 20.43 -3.15 43.75
CA PRO A 126 19.43 -2.75 44.73
C PRO A 126 19.57 -1.27 45.09
N GLY A 127 18.46 -0.54 45.06
CA GLY A 127 18.40 0.90 45.29
C GLY A 127 18.47 1.75 44.02
N ASP A 128 18.80 1.18 42.86
CA ASP A 128 18.87 1.93 41.60
C ASP A 128 17.48 2.45 41.19
N SER A 129 17.48 3.63 40.58
CA SER A 129 16.34 4.16 39.84
C SER A 129 16.49 3.77 38.38
N LEU A 130 15.56 2.97 37.86
CA LEU A 130 15.59 2.56 36.46
C LEU A 130 14.85 3.55 35.57
N ALA A 131 15.40 3.75 34.37
CA ALA A 131 14.76 4.45 33.28
C ALA A 131 14.84 3.64 31.98
N VAL A 132 13.92 3.86 31.05
CA VAL A 132 14.01 3.43 29.67
C VAL A 132 14.37 4.63 28.81
N GLU A 133 15.45 4.50 28.06
CA GLU A 133 15.74 5.37 26.92
C GLU A 133 15.32 4.64 25.65
N ALA A 134 14.37 5.22 24.92
CA ALA A 134 13.89 4.70 23.65
C ALA A 134 14.10 5.75 22.56
N SER A 135 14.41 5.29 21.36
CA SER A 135 14.41 6.13 20.16
C SER A 135 13.68 5.42 19.03
N GLY A 136 13.09 6.21 18.14
CA GLY A 136 12.31 5.72 17.02
C GLY A 136 12.19 6.79 15.95
N THR A 137 11.81 6.34 14.77
CA THR A 137 11.68 7.18 13.58
C THR A 137 10.41 6.83 12.86
N ASP A 138 9.73 7.81 12.31
CA ASP A 138 8.62 7.61 11.39
C ASP A 138 9.04 8.06 9.99
N VAL A 139 8.73 7.25 8.97
CA VAL A 139 9.11 7.56 7.57
C VAL A 139 8.27 8.68 6.98
N ASP A 140 7.07 8.93 7.50
CA ASP A 140 6.23 10.09 7.18
C ASP A 140 6.62 11.34 8.00
N GLU A 141 7.69 11.26 8.79
CA GLU A 141 8.21 12.35 9.64
C GLU A 141 7.22 12.77 10.74
N ASP A 142 6.31 11.87 11.11
CA ASP A 142 5.41 12.07 12.25
C ASP A 142 6.16 11.96 13.59
N ALA A 143 5.64 12.65 14.61
CA ALA A 143 6.21 12.60 15.95
C ALA A 143 6.00 11.21 16.57
N VAL A 144 7.09 10.56 16.99
CA VAL A 144 7.04 9.26 17.67
C VAL A 144 6.87 9.45 19.17
N THR A 145 5.83 8.86 19.73
CA THR A 145 5.58 8.81 21.18
C THR A 145 5.71 7.37 21.66
N PHE A 146 6.26 7.18 22.87
CA PHE A 146 6.44 5.89 23.50
C PHE A 146 5.56 5.77 24.73
N GLU A 147 4.92 4.62 24.87
CA GLU A 147 4.23 4.20 26.08
C GLU A 147 5.07 3.12 26.75
N TYR A 148 5.05 3.11 28.08
CA TYR A 148 5.90 2.26 28.89
C TYR A 148 5.04 1.55 29.91
N ASP A 149 5.26 0.26 30.08
CA ASP A 149 4.68 -0.53 31.15
C ASP A 149 5.80 -1.24 31.91
N TRP A 150 5.91 -0.93 33.20
CA TRP A 150 6.85 -1.62 34.08
C TRP A 150 6.14 -2.74 34.82
N VAL A 151 6.79 -3.89 34.90
CA VAL A 151 6.40 -4.99 35.77
C VAL A 151 7.52 -5.22 36.77
N LYS A 152 7.16 -5.36 38.05
CA LYS A 152 8.08 -5.71 39.14
C LYS A 152 7.45 -6.81 39.97
N ASN A 153 8.11 -7.96 40.05
CA ASN A 153 7.61 -9.16 40.72
C ASN A 153 6.22 -9.60 40.21
N GLY A 154 5.98 -9.48 38.91
CA GLY A 154 4.70 -9.84 38.28
C GLY A 154 3.56 -8.84 38.52
N LEU A 155 3.84 -7.69 39.15
CA LEU A 155 2.84 -6.64 39.40
C LEU A 155 3.19 -5.36 38.62
N PRO A 156 2.19 -4.58 38.17
CA PRO A 156 2.43 -3.28 37.56
C PRO A 156 3.24 -2.35 38.48
N ALA A 157 4.23 -1.67 37.92
CA ALA A 157 5.22 -0.89 38.66
C ALA A 157 5.53 0.49 38.01
N GLY A 158 4.66 0.98 37.13
CA GLY A 158 4.75 2.31 36.54
C GLY A 158 4.37 2.33 35.05
N ILE A 159 3.94 3.49 34.57
CA ILE A 159 3.46 3.72 33.19
C ILE A 159 4.25 4.81 32.42
N GLY A 160 5.46 5.11 32.87
CA GLY A 160 6.32 6.15 32.27
C GLY A 160 7.73 5.65 31.97
N SER A 161 8.58 6.51 31.43
CA SER A 161 9.97 6.15 31.09
C SER A 161 10.85 5.85 32.31
N ARG A 162 10.32 5.86 33.53
CA ARG A 162 11.02 5.49 34.77
C ARG A 162 10.19 4.50 35.57
N LEU A 163 10.88 3.53 36.17
CA LEU A 163 10.29 2.61 37.13
C LEU A 163 9.87 3.37 38.39
N GLU A 164 8.69 3.06 38.92
CA GLU A 164 8.25 3.63 40.19
C GLU A 164 8.80 2.86 41.39
N GLY A 165 9.41 3.62 42.30
CA GLY A 165 10.01 3.12 43.53
C GLY A 165 11.36 2.40 43.33
N PRO A 166 12.13 2.22 44.41
CA PRO A 166 13.44 1.60 44.34
C PRO A 166 13.34 0.11 44.04
N LEU A 167 14.39 -0.43 43.42
CA LEU A 167 14.62 -1.87 43.34
C LEU A 167 15.14 -2.44 44.65
N LYS A 168 14.67 -3.62 45.01
CA LYS A 168 15.14 -4.39 46.16
C LYS A 168 15.89 -5.63 45.68
N ARG A 169 16.70 -6.19 46.58
CA ARG A 169 17.34 -7.49 46.35
C ARG A 169 16.25 -8.54 46.15
N ASN A 170 16.36 -9.32 45.06
CA ASN A 170 15.40 -10.33 44.60
C ASN A 170 14.16 -9.80 43.88
N ASP A 171 14.07 -8.50 43.57
CA ASP A 171 13.06 -8.03 42.63
C ASP A 171 13.36 -8.59 41.22
N ALA A 172 12.35 -9.19 40.60
CA ALA A 172 12.36 -9.59 39.21
C ALA A 172 11.67 -8.51 38.35
N MET A 173 12.30 -8.19 37.23
CA MET A 173 11.79 -7.25 36.20
C MET A 173 11.09 -8.03 35.09
#